data_AF-A0A1F2YA09-F1
#
_entry.id   AF-A0A1F2YA09-F1
#
_cell.length_a   1.000
_cell.length_b   1.000
_cell.length_c   1.000
_cell.angle_alpha   90.00
_cell.angle_beta   90.00
_cell.angle_gamma   90.00
#
_symmetry.space_group_name_H-M   'P 1'
#
loop_
_entity.id
_entity.type
_entity.pdbx_description
1 polymer ?
#
loop_
_entity_poly.entity_id
_entity_poly.type
_entity_poly.pdbx_seq_one_letter_code
_entity_poly.pdbx_strand_id
1 'polypeptide(L)'
;MARKKLPPVDRDEARTIGALLRGLRRSAGFRAVQDAVADPSCPAARQTIYAYERGGLVPSLAQFLELVEFYALKATPGPDAKPTEDLRSQAVVAVVTALTMPCYHMTEAMRLMARLQPPPSPKRMRSAAS
;
A
#
# COMPACT_ATOMS: atom_id res chain seq x y z
N MET A 1 -12.97 -27.49 -0.12
CA MET A 1 -13.05 -26.55 -1.26
C MET A 1 -11.65 -26.13 -1.66
N ALA A 2 -11.26 -26.29 -2.92
CA ALA A 2 -9.94 -25.85 -3.40
C ALA A 2 -9.88 -24.32 -3.35
N ARG A 3 -8.86 -23.76 -2.67
CA ARG A 3 -8.60 -22.31 -2.63
C ARG A 3 -8.39 -21.86 -4.07
N LYS A 4 -9.36 -21.11 -4.63
CA LYS A 4 -9.25 -20.55 -5.98
C LYS A 4 -7.96 -19.72 -6.01
N LYS A 5 -7.01 -20.14 -6.85
CA LYS A 5 -5.73 -19.45 -7.00
C LYS A 5 -6.05 -18.03 -7.44
N LEU A 6 -5.61 -17.03 -6.66
CA LEU A 6 -5.76 -15.64 -7.05
C LEU A 6 -5.10 -15.46 -8.43
N PRO A 7 -5.71 -14.67 -9.33
CA PRO A 7 -5.04 -14.31 -10.57
C PRO A 7 -3.68 -13.69 -10.24
N PRO A 8 -2.64 -13.98 -11.02
CA PRO A 8 -1.33 -13.38 -10.82
C PRO A 8 -1.45 -11.86 -10.93
N VAL A 9 -0.78 -11.14 -10.03
CA VAL A 9 -0.69 -9.68 -10.10
C VAL A 9 0.17 -9.30 -11.30
N ASP A 10 -0.21 -8.22 -11.98
CA ASP A 10 0.56 -7.66 -13.09
C ASP A 10 1.98 -7.26 -12.65
N ARG A 11 2.96 -7.45 -13.55
CA ARG A 11 4.37 -7.23 -13.21
C ARG A 11 4.68 -5.75 -12.96
N ASP A 12 4.04 -4.84 -13.68
CA ASP A 12 4.28 -3.42 -13.53
C ASP A 12 3.61 -2.88 -12.27
N GLU A 13 2.46 -3.45 -11.88
CA GLU A 13 1.87 -3.21 -10.55
C GLU A 13 2.81 -3.67 -9.44
N ALA A 14 3.34 -4.89 -9.53
CA ALA A 14 4.26 -5.44 -8.54
C ALA A 14 5.54 -4.60 -8.40
N ARG A 15 6.11 -4.14 -9.53
CA ARG A 15 7.26 -3.23 -9.55
C ARG A 15 6.94 -1.89 -8.92
N THR A 16 5.75 -1.34 -9.18
CA THR A 16 5.32 -0.06 -8.63
C THR A 16 5.21 -0.13 -7.11
N ILE A 17 4.53 -1.16 -6.58
CA ILE A 17 4.43 -1.38 -5.12
C ILE A 17 5.82 -1.59 -4.50
N GLY A 18 6.67 -2.39 -5.14
CA GLY A 18 8.05 -2.58 -4.70
C GLY A 18 8.87 -1.29 -4.67
N ALA A 19 8.70 -0.43 -5.67
CA ALA A 19 9.37 0.86 -5.75
C ALA A 19 8.91 1.84 -4.65
N LEU A 20 7.62 1.84 -4.29
CA LEU A 20 7.10 2.62 -3.16
C LEU A 20 7.77 2.22 -1.84
N LEU A 21 7.83 0.91 -1.56
CA LEU A 21 8.49 0.39 -0.34
C LEU A 21 9.98 0.71 -0.32
N ARG A 22 10.68 0.48 -1.44
CA ARG A 22 12.11 0.79 -1.57
C ARG A 22 12.38 2.28 -1.40
N GLY A 23 11.50 3.14 -1.91
CA GLY A 23 11.56 4.59 -1.77
C GLY A 23 11.46 4.99 -0.29
N LEU A 24 10.44 4.48 0.41
CA LEU A 24 10.24 4.75 1.84
C LEU A 24 11.41 4.26 2.69
N ARG A 25 11.90 3.04 2.45
CA ARG A 25 13.07 2.51 3.16
C ARG A 25 14.28 3.44 3.03
N ARG A 26 14.55 3.90 1.80
CA ARG A 26 15.66 4.82 1.53
C ARG A 26 15.45 6.18 2.20
N SER A 27 14.23 6.71 2.16
CA SER A 27 13.88 7.97 2.83
C SER A 27 13.93 7.87 4.36
N ALA A 28 13.71 6.69 4.93
CA ALA A 28 13.93 6.41 6.35
C ALA A 28 15.42 6.23 6.71
N GLY A 29 16.34 6.41 5.76
CA GLY A 29 17.79 6.38 5.98
C GLY A 29 18.41 4.99 5.87
N PHE A 30 17.66 3.96 5.48
CA PHE A 30 18.18 2.59 5.34
C PHE A 30 18.68 2.33 3.92
N ARG A 31 20.01 2.24 3.73
CA ARG A 31 20.62 2.00 2.42
C ARG A 31 20.47 0.55 1.97
N ALA A 32 20.58 -0.39 2.91
CA ALA A 32 20.32 -1.81 2.69
C ALA A 32 19.05 -2.26 3.42
N VAL A 33 18.43 -3.35 2.93
CA VAL A 33 17.33 -4.02 3.65
C VAL A 33 17.82 -4.58 4.99
N GLN A 34 19.10 -4.97 5.07
CA GLN A 34 19.72 -5.48 6.29
C GLN A 34 19.62 -4.47 7.45
N ASP A 35 19.78 -3.18 7.16
CA ASP A 35 19.73 -2.12 8.17
C ASP A 35 18.32 -1.98 8.75
N ALA A 36 17.30 -2.09 7.90
CA ALA A 36 15.90 -2.04 8.33
C ALA A 36 15.51 -3.25 9.20
N VAL A 37 15.94 -4.46 8.83
CA VAL A 37 15.60 -5.68 9.60
C VAL A 37 16.42 -5.85 10.88
N ALA A 38 17.46 -5.04 11.08
CA ALA A 38 18.17 -4.99 12.35
C ALA A 38 17.33 -4.30 13.45
N ASP A 39 16.33 -3.49 13.06
CA ASP A 39 15.36 -2.93 13.99
C ASP A 39 14.39 -4.04 14.47
N PRO A 40 14.27 -4.29 15.79
CA PRO A 40 13.39 -5.33 16.33
C PRO A 40 11.91 -5.15 15.97
N SER A 41 11.48 -3.94 15.61
CA SER A 41 10.10 -3.63 15.23
C SER A 41 9.80 -3.90 13.75
N CYS A 42 10.78 -4.35 12.96
CA CYS A 42 10.60 -4.61 11.53
C CYS A 42 9.58 -5.76 11.31
N PRO A 43 8.47 -5.52 10.57
CA PRO A 43 7.34 -6.46 10.50
C PRO A 43 7.57 -7.62 9.52
N ALA A 44 8.68 -7.62 8.78
CA ALA A 44 8.96 -8.61 7.75
C ALA A 44 10.42 -9.05 7.73
N ALA A 45 10.64 -10.31 7.35
CA ALA A 45 11.98 -10.85 7.16
C ALA A 45 12.68 -10.23 5.93
N ARG A 46 14.02 -10.21 5.97
CA ARG A 46 14.90 -9.68 4.92
C ARG A 46 14.55 -10.18 3.51
N GLN A 47 14.39 -11.49 3.36
CA GLN A 47 14.07 -12.12 2.07
C GLN A 47 12.72 -11.66 1.51
N THR A 48 11.75 -11.44 2.40
CA THR A 48 10.40 -10.99 2.08
C THR A 48 10.43 -9.55 1.57
N ILE A 49 11.13 -8.65 2.28
CA ILE A 49 11.30 -7.26 1.84
C ILE A 49 12.03 -7.21 0.49
N TYR A 50 13.09 -8.00 0.30
CA TYR A 50 13.77 -8.08 -1.01
C TYR A 50 12.85 -8.54 -2.14
N ALA A 51 11.98 -9.53 -1.87
CA ALA A 51 11.02 -10.01 -2.86
C ALA A 51 9.99 -8.94 -3.22
N TYR A 52 9.48 -8.19 -2.22
CA TYR A 52 8.58 -7.07 -2.44
C TYR A 52 9.25 -5.94 -3.23
N GLU A 53 10.42 -5.45 -2.80
CA GLU A 53 11.10 -4.33 -3.45
C GLU A 53 11.52 -4.61 -4.90
N ARG A 54 11.72 -5.88 -5.26
CA ARG A 54 12.04 -6.31 -6.62
C ARG A 54 10.81 -6.62 -7.48
N GLY A 55 9.60 -6.51 -6.91
CA GLY A 55 8.35 -6.90 -7.58
C GLY A 55 8.24 -8.41 -7.83
N GLY A 56 9.01 -9.23 -7.11
CA GLY A 56 8.90 -10.69 -7.17
C GLY A 56 7.72 -11.24 -6.38
N LEU A 57 7.25 -10.49 -5.38
CA LEU A 57 6.02 -10.70 -4.64
C LEU A 57 5.31 -9.36 -4.43
N VAL A 58 4.00 -9.39 -4.21
CA VAL A 58 3.23 -8.21 -3.81
C VAL A 58 2.71 -8.45 -2.39
N PRO A 59 2.99 -7.56 -1.43
CA PRO A 59 2.45 -7.69 -0.08
C PRO A 59 0.93 -7.57 -0.12
N SER A 60 0.22 -8.24 0.81
CA SER A 60 -1.18 -7.89 1.06
C SER A 60 -1.30 -6.43 1.49
N LEU A 61 -2.49 -5.82 1.38
CA LEU A 61 -2.68 -4.43 1.78
C LEU A 61 -2.28 -4.21 3.25
N ALA A 62 -2.64 -5.14 4.14
CA ALA A 62 -2.26 -5.07 5.55
C ALA A 62 -0.73 -5.08 5.74
N GLN A 63 -0.02 -5.99 5.07
CA GLN A 63 1.45 -6.07 5.12
C GLN A 63 2.12 -4.82 4.54
N PHE A 64 1.56 -4.24 3.48
CA PHE A 64 2.03 -2.99 2.90
C PHE A 64 1.89 -1.86 3.93
N LEU A 65 0.73 -1.72 4.56
CA LEU A 65 0.47 -0.69 5.57
C LEU A 65 1.37 -0.85 6.80
N GLU A 66 1.61 -2.08 7.27
CA GLU A 66 2.55 -2.35 8.37
C GLU A 66 3.98 -1.91 8.03
N LEU A 67 4.45 -2.15 6.80
CA LEU A 67 5.77 -1.70 6.35
C LEU A 67 5.84 -0.17 6.22
N VAL A 68 4.79 0.46 5.70
CA VAL A 68 4.71 1.94 5.63
C VAL A 68 4.75 2.55 7.03
N GLU A 69 3.93 2.03 7.95
CA GLU A 69 3.90 2.48 9.34
C GLU A 69 5.26 2.27 10.01
N PHE A 70 5.89 1.12 9.78
CA PHE A 70 7.23 0.85 10.28
C PHE A 70 8.23 1.92 9.81
N TYR A 71 8.35 2.13 8.50
CA TYR A 71 9.33 3.10 7.98
C TYR A 71 9.02 4.53 8.38
N ALA A 72 7.76 4.91 8.51
CA ALA A 72 7.38 6.30 8.75
C ALA A 72 7.28 6.69 10.23
N LEU A 73 7.00 5.73 11.12
CA LEU A 73 6.63 6.01 12.51
C LEU A 73 7.39 5.18 13.56
N LYS A 74 7.81 3.95 13.26
CA LYS A 74 8.34 3.03 14.28
C LYS A 74 9.85 2.84 14.22
N ALA A 75 10.39 2.77 13.01
CA ALA A 75 11.79 2.47 12.81
C ALA A 75 12.67 3.56 13.41
N THR A 76 13.76 3.17 14.05
CA THR A 76 14.80 4.12 14.46
C THR A 76 15.44 4.70 13.19
N PRO A 77 15.34 6.02 12.91
CA PRO A 77 15.78 6.58 11.65
C PRO A 77 17.26 6.34 11.38
N GLY A 78 17.61 6.00 10.13
CA GLY A 78 18.99 5.85 9.72
C GLY A 78 19.73 7.21 9.63
N PRO A 79 21.07 7.20 9.48
CA PRO A 79 21.88 8.42 9.46
C PRO A 79 21.48 9.44 8.38
N ASP A 80 20.96 8.97 7.25
CA ASP A 80 20.54 9.77 6.10
C ASP A 80 19.01 9.91 6.01
N ALA A 81 18.29 9.71 7.11
CA ALA A 81 16.84 9.81 7.11
C ALA A 81 16.38 11.24 6.78
N LYS A 82 15.33 11.33 5.97
CA LYS A 82 14.66 12.60 5.71
C LYS A 82 14.00 13.13 6.99
N PRO A 83 13.71 14.45 7.05
CA PRO A 83 12.88 15.01 8.11
C PRO A 83 11.57 14.24 8.28
N THR A 84 11.10 14.10 9.52
CA THR A 84 9.91 13.31 9.88
C THR A 84 8.68 13.72 9.07
N GLU A 85 8.48 15.01 8.82
CA GLU A 85 7.33 15.52 8.04
C GLU A 85 7.41 15.10 6.56
N ASP A 86 8.60 15.12 5.96
CA ASP A 86 8.81 14.67 4.58
C ASP A 86 8.58 13.17 4.43
N LEU A 87 9.02 12.39 5.42
CA LEU A 87 8.84 10.95 5.46
C LEU A 87 7.35 10.58 5.59
N ARG A 88 6.62 11.26 6.48
CA ARG A 88 5.16 11.10 6.62
C ARG A 88 4.41 11.51 5.36
N SER A 89 4.80 12.60 4.72
CA SER A 89 4.21 13.04 3.45
C SER A 89 4.41 11.99 2.36
N GLN A 90 5.61 11.42 2.25
CA GLN A 90 5.87 10.31 1.32
C GLN A 90 5.10 9.04 1.67
N ALA A 91 4.93 8.73 2.96
CA ALA A 91 4.12 7.60 3.39
C ALA A 91 2.66 7.76 2.97
N VAL A 92 2.07 8.96 3.13
CA VAL A 92 0.72 9.26 2.65
C VAL A 92 0.63 9.06 1.14
N VAL A 93 1.58 9.59 0.36
CA VAL A 93 1.61 9.39 -1.10
C VAL A 93 1.68 7.91 -1.46
N ALA A 94 2.51 7.13 -0.76
CA ALA A 94 2.63 5.70 -1.00
C ALA A 94 1.32 4.95 -0.72
N VAL A 95 0.63 5.27 0.39
CA VAL A 95 -0.67 4.67 0.73
C VAL A 95 -1.74 5.03 -0.30
N VAL A 96 -1.86 6.32 -0.66
CA VAL A 96 -2.83 6.77 -1.67
C VAL A 96 -2.56 6.07 -3.00
N THR A 97 -1.30 6.04 -3.44
CA THR A 97 -0.91 5.37 -4.68
C THR A 97 -1.30 3.89 -4.64
N ALA A 98 -0.90 3.17 -3.58
CA ALA A 98 -1.23 1.76 -3.40
C ALA A 98 -2.74 1.51 -3.45
N LEU A 99 -3.55 2.29 -2.72
CA LEU A 99 -5.01 2.13 -2.70
C LEU A 99 -5.67 2.34 -4.08
N THR A 100 -5.02 3.08 -4.99
CA THR A 100 -5.52 3.22 -6.36
C THR A 100 -5.10 2.07 -7.29
N MET A 101 -4.19 1.20 -6.86
CA MET A 101 -3.69 0.09 -7.68
C MET A 101 -4.68 -1.07 -7.78
N PRO A 102 -4.85 -1.69 -8.96
CA PRO A 102 -5.77 -2.82 -9.16
C PRO A 102 -5.46 -4.04 -8.28
N CYS A 103 -4.19 -4.30 -7.95
CA CYS A 103 -3.78 -5.41 -7.10
C CYS A 103 -4.42 -5.44 -5.70
N TYR A 104 -4.97 -4.30 -5.24
CA TYR A 104 -5.66 -4.20 -3.94
C TYR A 104 -7.18 -4.12 -4.04
N HIS A 105 -7.74 -4.17 -5.26
CA HIS A 105 -9.17 -4.29 -5.52
C HIS A 105 -10.07 -3.19 -4.93
N MET A 106 -9.50 -2.10 -4.40
CA MET A 106 -10.26 -1.02 -3.78
C MET A 106 -11.15 -0.32 -4.82
N THR A 107 -10.58 -0.01 -5.99
CA THR A 107 -11.33 0.61 -7.09
C THR A 107 -12.45 -0.30 -7.60
N GLU A 108 -12.21 -1.61 -7.69
CA GLU A 108 -13.20 -2.62 -8.06
C GLU A 108 -14.33 -2.70 -7.03
N ALA A 109 -13.98 -2.64 -5.73
CA ALA A 109 -14.95 -2.60 -4.65
C ALA A 109 -15.83 -1.33 -4.72
N MET A 110 -15.23 -0.16 -4.96
CA MET A 110 -15.99 1.09 -5.14
C MET A 110 -16.93 1.03 -6.34
N ARG A 111 -16.46 0.49 -7.48
CA ARG A 111 -17.31 0.28 -8.67
C ARG A 111 -18.46 -0.69 -8.40
N LEU A 112 -18.20 -1.75 -7.64
CA LEU A 112 -19.25 -2.68 -7.23
C LEU A 112 -20.28 -1.98 -6.34
N MET A 113 -19.83 -1.23 -5.32
CA MET A 113 -20.71 -0.45 -4.45
C MET A 113 -21.60 0.50 -5.24
N ALA A 114 -21.07 1.20 -6.24
CA ALA A 114 -21.84 2.12 -7.08
C ALA A 114 -22.97 1.40 -7.83
N ARG A 115 -22.73 0.19 -8.34
CA ARG A 115 -23.76 -0.63 -9.00
C ARG A 115 -24.77 -1.25 -8.04
N LEU A 116 -24.38 -1.45 -6.78
CA LEU A 116 -25.24 -1.98 -5.73
C LEU A 116 -26.09 -0.90 -5.05
N GLN A 117 -25.89 0.38 -5.36
CA GLN A 117 -26.73 1.44 -4.80
C GLN A 117 -28.20 1.22 -5.19
N PRO A 118 -29.14 1.24 -4.23
CA PRO A 118 -30.55 1.09 -4.52
C PRO A 118 -31.05 2.28 -5.36
N PRO A 119 -32.08 2.10 -6.21
CA PRO A 119 -32.68 3.20 -6.93
C PRO A 119 -33.22 4.25 -5.94
N PRO A 120 -33.18 5.55 -6.28
CA PRO A 120 -33.68 6.60 -5.40
C PRO A 120 -35.17 6.38 -5.09
N SER A 121 -35.57 6.57 -3.83
CA SER A 121 -36.96 6.39 -3.41
C SER A 121 -37.92 7.27 -4.23
N PRO A 122 -39.07 6.75 -4.69
CA PRO A 122 -40.01 7.47 -5.57
C PRO A 122 -40.46 8.84 -5.04
N LYS A 123 -40.44 9.05 -3.72
CA LYS A 123 -40.82 10.32 -3.08
C LYS A 123 -39.88 11.50 -3.39
N ARG A 124 -38.62 11.27 -3.75
CA ARG A 124 -37.67 12.36 -4.04
C ARG A 124 -37.74 12.89 -5.48
N MET A 125 -38.40 12.18 -6.40
CA MET A 125 -38.49 12.59 -7.79
C MET A 125 -39.56 13.68 -8.04
N ARG A 126 -40.44 13.92 -7.06
CA ARG A 126 -41.53 14.91 -7.17
C ARG A 126 -41.17 16.34 -6.74
N SER A 127 -39.98 16.58 -6.18
CA SER A 127 -39.58 17.92 -5.68
C SER A 127 -38.53 18.63 -6.53
N ALA A 128 -38.13 18.07 -7.67
CA ALA A 128 -37.14 18.69 -8.58
C ALA A 128 -37.78 19.28 -9.84
N ALA A 129 -39.12 19.33 -9.91
CA ALA A 129 -39.88 20.00 -10.94
C ALA A 129 -40.79 21.05 -10.28
N SER A 130 -40.21 22.19 -9.92
CA SER A 130 -40.92 23.42 -9.56
C SER A 130 -40.03 24.60 -9.90
#